data_AF-A0A1M7R4T6-F1
#
_entry.id   AF-A0A1M7R4T6-F1
#
_cell.length_a   1.000
_cell.length_b   1.000
_cell.length_c   1.000
_cell.angle_alpha   90.00
_cell.angle_beta   90.00
_cell.angle_gamma   90.00
#
_symmetry.space_group_name_H-M   'P 1'
#
loop_
_entity.id
_entity.type
_entity.pdbx_description
1 polymer ?
#
loop_
_entity_poly.entity_id
_entity_poly.type
_entity_poly.pdbx_seq_one_letter_code
_entity_poly.pdbx_strand_id
1 'polypeptide(L)'
;MKNQFRQIFIVFLMLIGLHSVCAADDLSLQPKYGLAPKTAAQKAADDAFLAGVDQYYKGDRKTAAGQLAGRGWAALREGKPQDAIRRFNQAWLIDSSNAVALWGMAVVEAGSGREQQSLTLFAEAAQGAAGDMDFEMDYAKVLFYTGDYASAWKKVKLAEQTPGAKGLDQGFITALNAKMNRPQ
;
A
#
# COMPACT_ATOMS: atom_id res chain seq x y z
N MET A 1 -16.91 -76.22 -21.28
CA MET A 1 -16.88 -74.90 -21.98
C MET A 1 -16.14 -73.94 -21.06
N LYS A 2 -14.83 -73.77 -21.22
CA LYS A 2 -14.15 -72.77 -22.06
C LYS A 2 -14.42 -71.32 -21.61
N ASN A 3 -13.45 -70.74 -20.89
CA ASN A 3 -12.77 -69.43 -21.13
C ASN A 3 -12.44 -68.75 -19.79
N GLN A 4 -11.20 -68.75 -19.27
CA GLN A 4 -9.91 -68.21 -19.75
C GLN A 4 -9.76 -66.67 -19.61
N PHE A 5 -8.73 -66.29 -18.83
CA PHE A 5 -7.90 -65.07 -18.88
C PHE A 5 -8.56 -63.69 -18.70
N ARG A 6 -8.20 -62.96 -17.62
CA ARG A 6 -7.04 -62.03 -17.59
C ARG A 6 -6.95 -61.25 -16.28
N GLN A 7 -5.73 -61.16 -15.76
CA GLN A 7 -5.30 -60.25 -14.69
C GLN A 7 -5.47 -58.79 -15.12
N ILE A 8 -5.97 -57.93 -14.23
CA ILE A 8 -5.58 -56.51 -14.15
C ILE A 8 -5.46 -56.13 -12.67
N PHE A 9 -4.21 -55.95 -12.24
CA PHE A 9 -3.83 -55.32 -10.98
C PHE A 9 -4.08 -53.81 -11.13
N ILE A 10 -5.14 -53.27 -10.53
CA ILE A 10 -5.31 -51.81 -10.44
C ILE A 10 -4.87 -51.38 -9.04
N VAL A 11 -3.61 -50.96 -8.94
CA VAL A 11 -3.11 -50.19 -7.80
C VAL A 11 -3.81 -48.84 -7.84
N PHE A 12 -4.81 -48.64 -6.99
CA PHE A 12 -5.47 -47.35 -6.80
C PHE A 12 -4.58 -46.50 -5.88
N LEU A 13 -3.52 -45.94 -6.47
CA LEU A 13 -2.70 -44.91 -5.83
C LEU A 13 -3.47 -43.59 -5.97
N MET A 14 -4.46 -43.37 -5.10
CA MET A 14 -5.05 -42.05 -4.89
C MET A 14 -3.97 -41.18 -4.25
N LEU A 15 -3.24 -40.47 -5.12
CA LEU A 15 -2.50 -39.26 -4.80
C LEU A 15 -3.44 -38.33 -4.03
N ILE A 16 -3.28 -38.27 -2.71
CA ILE A 16 -3.72 -37.14 -1.92
C ILE A 16 -2.87 -35.97 -2.42
N GLY A 17 -3.37 -35.28 -3.44
CA GLY A 17 -2.88 -33.95 -3.75
C GLY A 17 -3.15 -33.09 -2.53
N LEU A 18 -2.11 -32.86 -1.72
CA LEU A 18 -2.01 -31.62 -0.97
C LEU A 18 -2.01 -30.50 -2.00
N HIS A 19 -3.19 -30.12 -2.46
CA HIS A 19 -3.41 -28.76 -2.86
C HIS A 19 -3.34 -28.00 -1.55
N SER A 20 -2.14 -27.51 -1.23
CA SER A 20 -2.05 -26.30 -0.45
C SER A 20 -2.97 -25.31 -1.15
N VAL A 21 -4.19 -25.16 -0.63
CA VAL A 21 -4.98 -23.96 -0.84
C VAL A 21 -4.15 -22.89 -0.15
N CYS A 22 -3.15 -22.36 -0.85
CA CYS A 22 -2.68 -21.02 -0.54
C CYS A 22 -3.94 -20.18 -0.58
N ALA A 23 -4.34 -19.64 0.57
CA ALA A 23 -5.36 -18.63 0.62
C ALA A 23 -4.99 -17.62 -0.48
N ALA A 24 -5.85 -17.45 -1.48
CA ALA A 24 -5.61 -16.45 -2.50
C ALA A 24 -5.50 -15.12 -1.76
N ASP A 25 -4.30 -14.53 -1.73
CA ASP A 25 -4.09 -13.24 -1.07
C ASP A 25 -5.11 -12.26 -1.66
N ASP A 26 -5.95 -11.69 -0.79
CA ASP A 26 -6.93 -10.69 -1.22
C ASP A 26 -6.15 -9.50 -1.79
N LEU A 27 -6.06 -9.44 -3.12
CA LEU A 27 -5.29 -8.42 -3.83
C LEU A 27 -5.73 -7.01 -3.46
N SER A 28 -6.98 -6.81 -3.05
CA SER A 28 -7.44 -5.48 -2.64
C SER A 28 -6.87 -5.02 -1.29
N LEU A 29 -6.21 -5.92 -0.55
CA LEU A 29 -5.40 -5.61 0.63
C LEU A 29 -3.93 -5.32 0.29
N GLN A 30 -3.52 -5.51 -0.96
CA GLN A 30 -2.19 -5.17 -1.44
C GLN A 30 -2.21 -3.77 -2.07
N PRO A 31 -1.22 -2.90 -1.80
CA PRO A 31 -1.09 -1.63 -2.51
C PRO A 31 -1.17 -1.82 -4.02
N LYS A 32 -1.96 -0.98 -4.69
CA LYS A 32 -2.16 -1.00 -6.15
C LYS A 32 -2.64 -2.36 -6.68
N TYR A 33 -3.43 -3.07 -5.86
CA TYR A 33 -3.88 -4.44 -6.15
C TYR A 33 -2.72 -5.44 -6.38
N GLY A 34 -1.57 -5.19 -5.74
CA GLY A 34 -0.35 -5.99 -5.91
C GLY A 34 0.27 -5.89 -7.30
N LEU A 35 -0.17 -4.94 -8.15
CA LEU A 35 0.19 -4.85 -9.57
C LEU A 35 -0.01 -6.17 -10.34
N ALA A 36 -0.91 -7.03 -9.84
CA ALA A 36 -1.13 -8.34 -10.42
C ALA A 36 -1.81 -8.21 -11.81
N PRO A 37 -1.49 -9.12 -12.75
CA PRO A 37 -2.20 -9.19 -14.02
C PRO A 37 -3.71 -9.37 -13.79
N LYS A 38 -4.52 -8.47 -14.34
CA LYS A 38 -5.98 -8.51 -14.21
C LYS A 38 -6.61 -9.45 -15.24
N THR A 39 -7.56 -10.26 -14.79
CA THR A 39 -8.46 -11.06 -15.64
C THR A 39 -9.40 -10.15 -16.46
N ALA A 40 -10.04 -10.69 -17.49
CA ALA A 40 -11.04 -9.96 -18.28
C ALA A 40 -12.21 -9.45 -17.40
N ALA A 41 -12.66 -10.26 -16.45
CA ALA A 41 -13.71 -9.89 -15.51
C ALA A 41 -13.30 -8.74 -14.58
N GLN A 42 -12.06 -8.74 -14.07
CA GLN A 42 -11.55 -7.64 -13.24
C GLN A 42 -11.41 -6.34 -14.02
N LYS A 43 -10.93 -6.40 -15.28
CA LYS A 43 -10.87 -5.22 -16.15
C LYS A 43 -12.27 -4.63 -16.40
N ALA A 44 -13.24 -5.48 -16.73
CA ALA A 44 -14.63 -5.04 -16.90
C ALA A 44 -15.22 -4.42 -15.61
N ALA A 45 -14.86 -4.94 -14.44
CA ALA A 45 -15.27 -4.36 -13.16
C ALA A 45 -14.61 -3.00 -12.89
N ASP A 46 -13.33 -2.83 -13.22
CA ASP A 46 -12.65 -1.53 -13.15
C ASP A 46 -13.32 -0.51 -14.09
N ASP A 47 -13.61 -0.90 -15.33
CA ASP A 47 -14.26 -0.05 -16.32
C ASP A 47 -15.65 0.41 -15.86
N ALA A 48 -16.44 -0.52 -15.30
CA ALA A 48 -17.75 -0.21 -14.73
C ALA A 48 -17.64 0.73 -13.52
N PHE A 49 -16.66 0.51 -12.64
CA PHE A 49 -16.39 1.39 -11.51
C PHE A 49 -16.00 2.80 -11.96
N LEU A 50 -15.07 2.91 -12.92
CA LEU A 50 -14.63 4.20 -13.47
C LEU A 50 -15.76 4.94 -14.19
N ALA A 51 -16.62 4.24 -14.93
CA ALA A 51 -17.81 4.84 -15.53
C ALA A 51 -18.78 5.40 -14.46
N GLY A 52 -18.98 4.68 -13.34
CA GLY A 52 -19.76 5.17 -12.21
C GLY A 52 -19.13 6.40 -11.54
N VAL A 53 -17.80 6.42 -11.41
CA VAL A 53 -17.05 7.58 -10.92
C VAL A 53 -17.24 8.77 -11.85
N ASP A 54 -17.07 8.59 -13.15
CA ASP A 54 -17.24 9.65 -14.14
C ASP A 54 -18.66 10.22 -14.15
N GLN A 55 -19.67 9.36 -14.01
CA GLN A 55 -21.06 9.79 -13.92
C GLN A 55 -21.32 10.62 -12.66
N TYR A 56 -20.89 10.15 -11.49
CA TYR A 56 -21.16 10.80 -10.21
C TYR A 56 -20.37 12.10 -10.05
N TYR A 57 -19.09 12.08 -10.40
CA TYR A 57 -18.17 13.23 -10.29
C TYR A 57 -18.14 14.09 -11.56
N LYS A 58 -18.99 13.80 -12.56
CA LYS A 58 -19.07 14.54 -13.83
C LYS A 58 -17.70 14.63 -14.54
N GLY A 59 -16.94 13.55 -14.49
CA GLY A 59 -15.59 13.43 -15.05
C GLY A 59 -14.47 14.04 -14.20
N ASP A 60 -14.75 14.65 -13.04
CA ASP A 60 -13.72 15.15 -12.13
C ASP A 60 -13.09 14.02 -11.30
N ARG A 61 -12.23 13.25 -11.97
CA ARG A 61 -11.51 12.12 -11.38
C ARG A 61 -10.53 12.54 -10.27
N LYS A 62 -9.96 13.74 -10.33
CA LYS A 62 -9.02 14.23 -9.31
C LYS A 62 -9.74 14.44 -7.98
N THR A 63 -10.90 15.09 -8.01
CA THR A 63 -11.76 15.22 -6.81
C THR A 63 -12.22 13.86 -6.31
N ALA A 64 -12.63 12.95 -7.20
CA ALA A 64 -13.06 11.60 -6.82
C ALA A 64 -11.95 10.82 -6.10
N ALA A 65 -10.74 10.80 -6.66
CA ALA A 65 -9.58 10.15 -6.07
C ALA A 65 -9.22 10.78 -4.71
N GLY A 66 -9.22 12.10 -4.59
CA GLY A 66 -8.99 12.80 -3.33
C GLY A 66 -9.99 12.44 -2.24
N GLN A 67 -11.29 12.35 -2.58
CA GLN A 67 -12.34 11.95 -1.64
C GLN A 67 -12.18 10.50 -1.16
N LEU A 68 -11.81 9.58 -2.06
CA LEU A 68 -11.53 8.20 -1.68
C LEU A 68 -10.27 8.07 -0.83
N ALA A 69 -9.21 8.81 -1.15
CA ALA A 69 -8.01 8.86 -0.32
C ALA A 69 -8.35 9.41 1.08
N GLY A 70 -9.16 10.47 1.18
CA GLY A 70 -9.64 11.00 2.45
C GLY A 70 -10.41 9.98 3.29
N ARG A 71 -11.23 9.13 2.66
CA ARG A 71 -11.90 8.00 3.34
C ARG A 71 -10.91 6.94 3.82
N GLY A 72 -9.84 6.70 3.07
CA GLY A 72 -8.76 5.80 3.50
C GLY A 72 -8.08 6.30 4.78
N TRP A 73 -7.74 7.60 4.82
CA TRP A 73 -7.19 8.23 6.02
C TRP A 73 -8.16 8.24 7.20
N ALA A 74 -9.46 8.43 6.96
CA ALA A 74 -10.48 8.29 8.00
C ALA A 74 -10.51 6.87 8.58
N ALA A 75 -10.46 5.85 7.73
CA ALA A 75 -10.40 4.45 8.16
C ALA A 75 -9.13 4.15 8.99
N LEU A 76 -7.98 4.73 8.66
CA LEU A 76 -6.77 4.61 9.50
C LEU A 76 -6.97 5.20 10.89
N ARG A 77 -7.56 6.41 10.99
CA ARG A 77 -7.87 7.03 12.29
C ARG A 77 -8.86 6.22 13.12
N GLU A 78 -9.72 5.44 12.46
CA GLU A 78 -10.65 4.50 13.10
C GLU A 78 -10.02 3.13 13.43
N GLY A 79 -8.73 2.91 13.14
CA GLY A 79 -8.07 1.63 13.38
C GLY A 79 -8.45 0.53 12.40
N LYS A 80 -8.89 0.89 11.19
CA LYS A 80 -9.35 -0.03 10.13
C LYS A 80 -8.39 -0.03 8.93
N PRO A 81 -7.16 -0.57 9.06
CA PRO A 81 -6.15 -0.51 7.99
C PRO A 81 -6.54 -1.29 6.73
N GLN A 82 -7.30 -2.38 6.86
CA GLN A 82 -7.80 -3.14 5.71
C GLN A 82 -8.86 -2.37 4.91
N ASP A 83 -9.70 -1.58 5.55
CA ASP A 83 -10.64 -0.70 4.85
C ASP A 83 -9.88 0.46 4.20
N ALA A 84 -8.87 0.99 4.90
CA ALA A 84 -8.04 2.06 4.39
C ALA A 84 -7.34 1.69 3.08
N ILE A 85 -6.67 0.53 3.03
CA ILE A 85 -5.95 0.10 1.82
C ILE A 85 -6.90 -0.09 0.63
N ARG A 86 -8.11 -0.61 0.85
CA ARG A 86 -9.13 -0.72 -0.22
C ARG A 86 -9.51 0.65 -0.77
N ARG A 87 -9.66 1.66 0.10
CA ARG A 87 -9.99 3.04 -0.33
C ARG A 87 -8.83 3.71 -1.04
N PHE A 88 -7.60 3.53 -0.57
CA PHE A 88 -6.42 4.03 -1.27
C PHE A 88 -6.25 3.35 -2.64
N ASN A 89 -6.48 2.05 -2.74
CA ASN A 89 -6.43 1.31 -4.01
C ASN A 89 -7.46 1.81 -5.01
N GLN A 90 -8.67 2.15 -4.55
CA GLN A 90 -9.69 2.78 -5.39
C GLN A 90 -9.28 4.19 -5.83
N ALA A 91 -8.71 5.00 -4.94
CA ALA A 91 -8.20 6.32 -5.30
C ALA A 91 -7.08 6.23 -6.36
N TRP A 92 -6.14 5.30 -6.20
CA TRP A 92 -5.06 5.05 -7.16
C TRP A 92 -5.58 4.53 -8.50
N LEU A 93 -6.63 3.69 -8.51
CA LEU A 93 -7.26 3.21 -9.74
C LEU A 93 -7.88 4.35 -10.56
N ILE A 94 -8.44 5.36 -9.88
CA ILE A 94 -9.02 6.55 -10.52
C ILE A 94 -7.92 7.51 -11.00
N ASP A 95 -6.92 7.75 -10.16
CA ASP A 95 -5.78 8.61 -10.43
C ASP A 95 -4.51 8.01 -9.80
N SER A 96 -3.71 7.37 -10.65
CA SER A 96 -2.47 6.70 -10.22
C SER A 96 -1.40 7.64 -9.66
N SER A 97 -1.53 8.96 -9.91
CA SER A 97 -0.62 10.00 -9.41
C SER A 97 -1.07 10.61 -8.08
N ASN A 98 -2.17 10.13 -7.50
CA ASN A 98 -2.71 10.65 -6.25
C ASN A 98 -1.74 10.42 -5.07
N ALA A 99 -0.90 11.42 -4.78
CA ALA A 99 0.13 11.34 -3.76
C ALA A 99 -0.43 11.06 -2.35
N VAL A 100 -1.65 11.56 -2.05
CA VAL A 100 -2.31 11.34 -0.76
C VAL A 100 -2.69 9.87 -0.57
N ALA A 101 -3.13 9.19 -1.63
CA ALA A 101 -3.41 7.76 -1.60
C ALA A 101 -2.11 6.94 -1.50
N LEU A 102 -1.08 7.28 -2.28
CA LEU A 102 0.22 6.60 -2.25
C LEU A 102 0.89 6.71 -0.87
N TRP A 103 0.85 7.89 -0.25
CA TRP A 103 1.32 8.08 1.14
C TRP A 103 0.50 7.23 2.11
N GLY A 104 -0.83 7.24 2.00
CA GLY A 104 -1.70 6.42 2.86
C GLY A 104 -1.40 4.91 2.76
N MET A 105 -1.14 4.42 1.54
CA MET A 105 -0.66 3.04 1.34
C MET A 105 0.68 2.82 2.05
N ALA A 106 1.63 3.76 1.90
CA ALA A 106 2.94 3.66 2.55
C ALA A 106 2.83 3.54 4.07
N VAL A 107 1.92 4.29 4.70
CA VAL A 107 1.64 4.21 6.15
C VAL A 107 1.04 2.86 6.54
N VAL A 108 0.09 2.32 5.75
CA VAL A 108 -0.46 0.97 5.99
C VAL A 108 0.63 -0.10 5.94
N GLU A 109 1.51 -0.02 4.94
CA GLU A 109 2.61 -0.96 4.74
C GLU A 109 3.62 -0.90 5.89
N ALA A 110 3.98 0.30 6.34
CA ALA A 110 4.85 0.50 7.50
C ALA A 110 4.23 -0.11 8.76
N GLY A 111 2.95 0.17 9.03
CA GLY A 111 2.22 -0.39 10.18
C GLY A 111 2.06 -1.92 10.12
N SER A 112 2.25 -2.52 8.94
CA SER A 112 2.20 -3.97 8.74
C SER A 112 3.58 -4.65 8.76
N GLY A 113 4.65 -3.93 9.09
CA GLY A 113 6.02 -4.46 9.08
C GLY A 113 6.55 -4.78 7.67
N ARG A 114 6.03 -4.09 6.64
CA ARG A 114 6.49 -4.21 5.24
C ARG A 114 7.24 -2.95 4.84
N GLU A 115 8.31 -2.65 5.57
CA GLU A 115 9.01 -1.36 5.50
C GLU A 115 9.59 -1.08 4.11
N GLN A 116 10.10 -2.09 3.39
CA GLN A 116 10.65 -1.87 2.05
C GLN A 116 9.58 -1.48 1.02
N GLN A 117 8.40 -2.09 1.12
CA GLN A 117 7.25 -1.71 0.29
C GLN A 117 6.76 -0.30 0.66
N SER A 118 6.74 0.01 1.96
CA SER A 118 6.43 1.34 2.47
C SER A 118 7.38 2.41 1.90
N LEU A 119 8.69 2.20 1.97
CA LEU A 119 9.70 3.13 1.45
C LEU A 119 9.53 3.38 -0.06
N THR A 120 9.19 2.34 -0.82
CA THR A 120 8.90 2.47 -2.27
C THR A 120 7.69 3.38 -2.51
N LEU A 121 6.62 3.19 -1.75
CA LEU A 121 5.40 4.00 -1.86
C LEU A 121 5.62 5.44 -1.39
N PHE A 122 6.40 5.65 -0.33
CA PHE A 122 6.80 6.99 0.13
C PHE A 122 7.63 7.72 -0.93
N ALA A 123 8.56 7.03 -1.59
CA ALA A 123 9.36 7.62 -2.68
C ALA A 123 8.48 8.06 -3.86
N GLU A 124 7.46 7.28 -4.23
CA GLU A 124 6.50 7.69 -5.26
C GLU A 124 5.61 8.86 -4.81
N ALA A 125 5.06 8.78 -3.59
CA ALA A 125 4.20 9.83 -3.04
C ALA A 125 4.92 11.19 -2.95
N ALA A 126 6.24 11.20 -2.76
CA ALA A 126 7.05 12.41 -2.70
C ALA A 126 6.92 13.30 -3.96
N GLN A 127 6.53 12.75 -5.10
CA GLN A 127 6.31 13.54 -6.33
C GLN A 127 5.20 14.59 -6.19
N GLY A 128 4.24 14.36 -5.29
CA GLY A 128 3.13 15.30 -5.04
C GLY A 128 2.90 15.65 -3.57
N ALA A 129 3.53 14.95 -2.62
CA ALA A 129 3.40 15.19 -1.18
C ALA A 129 4.62 15.87 -0.56
N ALA A 130 5.72 16.06 -1.29
CA ALA A 130 6.90 16.73 -0.75
C ALA A 130 6.60 18.16 -0.29
N GLY A 131 7.19 18.56 0.84
CA GLY A 131 6.93 19.85 1.48
C GLY A 131 5.72 19.88 2.40
N ASP A 132 4.96 18.79 2.51
CA ASP A 132 4.04 18.55 3.62
C ASP A 132 4.81 18.03 4.84
N MET A 133 4.62 18.69 6.00
CA MET A 133 5.38 18.36 7.21
C MET A 133 5.13 16.93 7.69
N ASP A 134 3.87 16.51 7.70
CA ASP A 134 3.46 15.21 8.23
C ASP A 134 3.96 14.10 7.29
N PHE A 135 3.91 14.34 5.98
CA PHE A 135 4.49 13.43 4.99
C PHE A 135 5.99 13.22 5.20
N GLU A 136 6.77 14.30 5.33
CA GLU A 136 8.22 14.19 5.52
C GLU A 136 8.54 13.49 6.84
N MET A 137 7.75 13.72 7.90
CA MET A 137 7.95 13.08 9.20
C MET A 137 7.57 11.61 9.22
N ASP A 138 6.48 11.20 8.59
CA ASP A 138 6.13 9.79 8.47
C ASP A 138 7.18 9.04 7.66
N TYR A 139 7.67 9.64 6.57
CA TYR A 139 8.75 9.05 5.78
C TYR A 139 10.05 8.96 6.60
N ALA A 140 10.42 10.02 7.34
CA ALA A 140 11.60 10.02 8.20
C ALA A 140 11.56 8.90 9.24
N LYS A 141 10.39 8.63 9.84
CA LYS A 141 10.21 7.57 10.83
C LYS A 141 10.45 6.19 10.23
N VAL A 142 9.93 5.91 9.03
CA VAL A 142 10.18 4.61 8.37
C VAL A 142 11.67 4.44 8.07
N LEU A 143 12.33 5.48 7.54
CA LEU A 143 13.78 5.47 7.28
C LEU A 143 14.59 5.21 8.55
N PHE A 144 14.19 5.80 9.68
CA PHE A 144 14.80 5.56 10.98
C PHE A 144 14.66 4.10 11.42
N TYR A 145 13.46 3.51 11.31
CA TYR A 145 13.23 2.12 11.70
C TYR A 145 13.98 1.12 10.79
N THR A 146 14.22 1.48 9.53
CA THR A 146 15.05 0.70 8.62
C THR A 146 16.56 0.97 8.73
N GLY A 147 16.98 1.86 9.65
CA GLY A 147 18.38 2.19 9.90
C GLY A 147 19.02 3.18 8.93
N ASP A 148 18.27 3.74 7.98
CA ASP A 148 18.75 4.81 7.10
C ASP A 148 18.61 6.18 7.77
N TYR A 149 19.40 6.38 8.82
CA TYR A 149 19.40 7.60 9.62
C TYR A 149 19.79 8.85 8.83
N ALA A 150 20.68 8.69 7.84
CA ALA A 150 21.13 9.79 6.99
C ALA A 150 19.97 10.32 6.13
N SER A 151 19.19 9.43 5.51
CA SER A 151 18.00 9.84 4.77
C SER A 151 16.88 10.34 5.70
N ALA A 152 16.74 9.76 6.88
CA ALA A 152 15.80 10.28 7.90
C ALA A 152 16.11 11.74 8.25
N TRP A 153 17.38 12.10 8.45
CA TRP A 153 17.79 13.49 8.68
C TRP A 153 17.48 14.42 7.51
N LYS A 154 17.64 13.96 6.27
CA LYS A 154 17.25 14.74 5.08
C LYS A 154 15.75 15.06 5.12
N LYS A 155 14.93 14.10 5.53
CA LYS A 155 13.48 14.27 5.66
C LYS A 155 13.09 15.21 6.80
N VAL A 156 13.73 15.09 7.96
CA VAL A 156 13.56 16.07 9.06
C VAL A 156 13.91 17.49 8.60
N LYS A 157 15.02 17.67 7.85
CA LYS A 157 15.41 18.97 7.32
C LYS A 157 14.36 19.58 6.37
N LEU A 158 13.70 18.75 5.56
CA LEU A 158 12.58 19.20 4.71
C LEU A 158 11.38 19.59 5.58
N ALA A 159 11.04 18.79 6.59
CA ALA A 159 9.93 19.08 7.50
C ALA A 159 10.14 20.40 8.28
N GLU A 160 11.37 20.72 8.67
CA GLU A 160 11.74 21.98 9.34
C GLU A 160 11.61 23.23 8.46
N GLN A 161 11.59 23.07 7.14
CA GLN A 161 11.40 24.17 6.20
C GLN A 161 9.91 24.51 6.00
N THR A 162 9.01 23.71 6.54
CA THR A 162 7.57 23.92 6.41
C THR A 162 7.04 24.90 7.46
N PRO A 163 5.89 25.55 7.22
CA PRO A 163 5.25 26.41 8.23
C PRO A 163 4.92 25.68 9.55
N GLY A 164 4.79 24.34 9.51
CA GLY A 164 4.47 23.50 10.66
C GLY A 164 5.65 23.16 11.57
N ALA A 165 6.88 23.52 11.23
CA ALA A 165 8.11 23.07 11.88
C ALA A 165 8.14 23.15 13.42
N LYS A 166 7.37 24.05 14.03
CA LYS A 166 7.23 24.16 15.49
C LYS A 166 6.57 22.94 16.13
N GLY A 167 5.82 22.15 15.36
CA GLY A 167 5.10 20.95 15.80
C GLY A 167 5.88 19.64 15.62
N LEU A 168 7.14 19.70 15.19
CA LEU A 168 7.93 18.48 14.98
C LEU A 168 8.15 17.73 16.29
N ASP A 169 8.00 16.40 16.22
CA ASP A 169 8.21 15.48 17.33
C ASP A 169 9.66 15.52 17.81
N GLN A 170 9.91 16.26 18.89
CA GLN A 170 11.22 16.40 19.51
C GLN A 170 11.74 15.08 20.10
N GLY A 171 10.84 14.18 20.50
CA GLY A 171 11.21 12.84 20.97
C GLY A 171 11.85 12.03 19.85
N PHE A 172 11.22 12.04 18.67
CA PHE A 172 11.80 11.43 17.48
C PHE A 172 13.14 12.06 17.07
N ILE A 173 13.23 13.39 17.03
CA ILE A 173 14.47 14.10 16.68
C ILE A 173 15.61 13.72 17.64
N THR A 174 15.32 13.64 18.93
CA THR A 174 16.28 13.22 19.95
C THR A 174 16.73 11.77 19.74
N ALA A 175 15.79 10.87 19.45
CA ALA A 175 16.08 9.46 19.18
C ALA A 175 16.93 9.29 17.91
N LEU A 176 16.63 10.03 16.85
CA LEU A 176 17.42 10.04 15.62
C LEU A 176 18.84 10.57 15.87
N ASN A 177 18.98 11.66 16.64
CA ASN A 177 20.29 12.20 17.00
C ASN A 177 21.14 11.22 17.84
N ALA A 178 20.51 10.43 18.70
CA ALA A 178 21.21 9.39 19.46
C ALA A 178 21.71 8.23 18.59
N LYS A 179 21.07 7.97 17.44
CA LYS A 179 21.53 6.95 16.46
C LYS A 179 22.59 7.49 15.50
N MET A 180 22.42 8.74 15.07
CA MET A 180 23.35 9.43 14.20
C MET A 180 23.26 10.92 14.50
N ASN A 181 24.39 11.53 14.90
CA ASN A 181 24.44 12.98 15.10
C ASN A 181 23.93 13.72 13.87
N ARG A 182 23.17 14.78 14.11
CA ARG A 182 22.63 15.64 13.05
C ARG A 182 23.74 16.11 12.10
N PRO A 183 23.62 15.86 10.78
CA PRO A 183 24.56 16.39 9.80
C PRO A 183 24.57 17.93 9.82
N GLN A 184 25.76 18.51 9.58
CA GLN A 184 25.91 19.96 9.39
C GLN A 184 25.29 20.43 8.07
#